data_AF-A0A2A5T6V0-F1
#
_entry.id   AF-A0A2A5T6V0-F1
#
_cell.length_a   1.000
_cell.length_b   1.000
_cell.length_c   1.000
_cell.angle_alpha   90.00
_cell.angle_beta   90.00
_cell.angle_gamma   90.00
#
_symmetry.space_group_name_H-M   'P 1'
#
loop_
_entity.id
_entity.type
_entity.pdbx_description
1 polymer ?
#
loop_
_entity_poly.entity_id
_entity_poly.type
_entity_poly.pdbx_seq_one_letter_code
_entity_poly.pdbx_strand_id
1 'polypeptide(L)' 'MDKAYINVKGQWKYYYLAIDKFGNVIKFLLCKHRFDKEALALFNKVNRP' A
#
# COMPACT_ATOMS: atom_id res chain seq x y z
N MET A 1 7.59 -3.84 3.73
CA MET A 1 6.62 -3.20 2.81
C MET A 1 6.32 -4.20 1.73
N ASP A 2 5.29 -4.98 1.98
CA ASP A 2 4.96 -6.14 1.17
C ASP A 2 4.05 -5.69 0.05
N LYS A 3 4.53 -5.87 -1.19
CA LYS A 3 3.78 -5.51 -2.40
C LYS A 3 3.00 -6.75 -2.82
N ALA A 4 1.69 -6.70 -2.64
CA ALA A 4 0.81 -7.73 -3.15
C ALA A 4 0.17 -7.25 -4.46
N TYR A 5 0.01 -8.16 -5.40
CA TYR A 5 -0.80 -7.92 -6.60
C TYR A 5 -2.15 -8.58 -6.36
N ILE A 6 -3.22 -7.81 -6.49
CA ILE A 6 -4.57 -8.36 -6.38
C ILE A 6 -5.31 -8.14 -7.69
N ASN A 7 -6.06 -9.16 -8.10
CA ASN A 7 -6.98 -9.06 -9.22
C ASN A 7 -8.34 -8.58 -8.70
N VAL A 8 -8.76 -7.40 -9.13
CA VAL A 8 -10.09 -6.87 -8.81
C VAL A 8 -10.88 -6.77 -10.11
N LYS A 9 -11.90 -7.62 -10.25
CA LYS A 9 -12.82 -7.64 -11.41
C LYS A 9 -12.10 -7.76 -12.76
N GLY A 10 -11.09 -8.64 -12.84
CA GLY A 10 -10.33 -8.90 -14.08
C GLY A 10 -9.20 -7.90 -14.34
N GLN A 11 -8.95 -6.95 -13.43
CA GLN A 11 -7.85 -5.98 -13.56
C GLN A 11 -6.84 -6.17 -12.44
N TRP A 12 -5.58 -6.35 -12.83
CA TRP A 12 -4.45 -6.37 -11.90
C TRP A 12 -4.19 -4.98 -11.35
N LYS A 13 -4.13 -4.89 -10.02
CA LYS A 13 -3.85 -3.64 -9.32
C LYS A 13 -2.76 -3.87 -8.27
N TYR A 14 -1.99 -2.82 -8.05
CA TYR A 14 -1.00 -2.76 -6.99
C TYR A 14 -1.71 -2.56 -5.66
N TYR A 15 -1.47 -3.46 -4.73
CA TYR A 15 -2.01 -3.41 -3.39
C TYR A 15 -0.88 -3.21 -2.38
N TYR A 16 -1.02 -2.17 -1.59
CA TYR A 16 -0.08 -1.83 -0.53
C TYR A 16 -0.80 -1.86 0.81
N LEU A 17 -0.23 -2.61 1.74
CA LEU A 17 -0.70 -2.70 3.11
C LEU A 17 0.32 -2.03 4.03
N ALA A 18 -0.18 -1.18 4.92
CA ALA A 18 0.53 -0.77 6.13
C ALA A 18 -0.04 -1.56 7.30
N ILE A 19 0.84 -2.27 7.99
CA ILE A 19 0.53 -3.14 9.12
C ILE A 19 1.22 -2.55 10.34
N ASP A 20 0.55 -2.50 11.49
CA ASP A 20 1.17 -2.08 12.75
C ASP A 20 2.07 -3.18 13.35
N LYS A 21 2.72 -2.88 14.48
CA LYS A 21 3.59 -3.82 15.20
C LYS A 21 2.87 -5.05 15.78
N PHE A 22 1.56 -5.02 15.86
CA PHE A 22 0.69 -6.10 16.36
C PHE A 22 0.05 -6.91 15.21
N GLY A 23 0.35 -6.58 13.95
CA GLY A 23 -0.21 -7.28 12.79
C GLY A 23 -1.54 -6.71 12.29
N ASN A 24 -2.02 -5.59 12.82
CA ASN A 24 -3.28 -5.00 12.36
C ASN A 24 -3.08 -4.14 11.12
N VAL A 25 -4.00 -4.26 10.15
CA VAL A 25 -4.00 -3.41 8.96
C VAL A 25 -4.48 -2.01 9.35
N ILE A 26 -3.56 -1.05 9.34
CA ILE A 26 -3.85 0.36 9.66
C ILE A 26 -4.16 1.19 8.42
N LYS A 27 -3.68 0.77 7.25
CA LYS A 27 -3.90 1.49 6.00
C LYS A 27 -3.75 0.56 4.81
N PHE A 28 -4.59 0.77 3.79
CA PHE A 28 -4.45 0.11 2.51
C PHE A 28 -4.48 1.13 1.37
N LEU A 29 -3.77 0.84 0.29
CA LEU A 29 -3.76 1.64 -0.92
C LEU A 29 -3.85 0.71 -2.12
N LEU A 30 -4.84 0.96 -2.98
CA LEU A 30 -5.07 0.22 -4.21
C LEU A 30 -4.87 1.15 -5.41
N CYS A 31 -3.94 0.79 -6.29
CA CYS A 31 -3.57 1.63 -7.41
C CYS A 31 -3.52 0.84 -8.72
N LYS A 32 -4.02 1.44 -9.79
CA LYS A 32 -3.95 0.84 -11.14
C LYS A 32 -2.54 0.94 -11.73
N HIS A 33 -1.78 1.97 -11.36
CA HIS A 33 -0.42 2.21 -11.83
C HIS A 33 0.59 2.06 -10.69
N ARG A 34 1.83 1.69 -11.03
CA ARG A 34 2.93 1.59 -10.08
C ARG A 34 3.34 3.00 -9.66
N PHE A 35 3.23 3.30 -8.37
CA PHE A 35 3.74 4.56 -7.84
C PHE A 35 5.26 4.49 -7.67
N ASP A 36 5.91 5.63 -7.91
CA ASP A 36 7.32 5.80 -7.62
C ASP A 36 7.62 5.64 -6.12
N LYS A 37 8.88 5.30 -5.82
CA LYS A 37 9.34 5.04 -4.44
C LYS A 37 9.01 6.20 -3.49
N GLU A 38 8.94 7.43 -4.00
CA GLU A 38 8.61 8.63 -3.22
C GLU A 38 7.13 8.72 -2.82
N ALA A 39 6.19 8.46 -3.74
CA ALA A 39 4.76 8.42 -3.41
C ALA A 39 4.45 7.27 -2.44
N LEU A 40 5.19 6.17 -2.58
CA LEU A 40 5.17 5.05 -1.66
C LEU A 40 5.72 5.43 -0.27
N ALA A 41 6.80 6.21 -0.24
CA ALA A 41 7.37 6.74 0.99
C ALA A 41 6.41 7.71 1.69
N LEU A 42 5.68 8.55 0.95
CA LEU A 42 4.65 9.43 1.52
C LEU A 42 3.51 8.65 2.16
N PHE A 43 3.07 7.55 1.54
CA PHE A 43 2.07 6.66 2.13
C PHE A 43 2.53 6.08 3.48
N ASN A 44 3.81 5.71 3.58
CA ASN A 44 4.44 5.20 4.81
C ASN A 44 4.81 6.31 5.81
N LYS A 45 4.92 7.57 5.37
CA LYS A 45 5.30 8.73 6.22
C LYS A 45 4.11 9.35 6.96
N VAL A 46 2.96 8.67 7.03
CA VAL A 46 1.85 9.07 7.91
C VAL A 46 2.10 8.51 9.31
N ASN A 47 3.09 9.10 9.98
CA ASN A 47 3.20 9.22 11.43
C ASN A 47 4.42 10.09 11.73
N ARG A 48 4.24 11.41 11.71
CA ARG A 48 5.03 12.34 12.50
C ARG A 48 4.05 13.36 13.09
N PRO A 49 3.80 13.38 14.41
CA PRO A 49 3.52 14.65 15.07
C PRO A 49 4.69 15.62 14.85
#